data_AF-X0YM94-F1
#
_entry.id   AF-X0YM94-F1
#
_cell.length_a   1.000
_cell.length_b   1.000
_cell.length_c   1.000
_cell.angle_alpha   90.00
_cell.angle_beta   90.00
_cell.angle_gamma   90.00
#
_symmetry.space_group_name_H-M   'P 1'
#
loop_
_entity.id
_entity.type
_entity.pdbx_description
1 polymer ?
#
loop_
_entity_poly.entity_id
_entity_poly.type
_entity_poly.pdbx_seq_one_letter_code
_entity_poly.pdbx_strand_id
1 'polypeptide(L)' 'MSKLPKLKVKRYYGDPPEETRDFEQAQYMLFDDQSVVLVEDQITRSYEELVELATQDRYKDKEFLEVLLFPSFIGGG' A
#
# COMPACT_ATOMS: atom_id res chain seq x y z
N MET A 1 3.23 17.30 -13.64
CA MET A 1 2.91 16.54 -12.43
C MET A 1 3.24 15.09 -12.72
N SER A 2 4.24 14.54 -12.03
CA SER A 2 4.61 13.14 -12.15
C SER A 2 3.41 12.30 -11.72
N LYS A 3 2.86 11.52 -12.64
CA LYS A 3 1.70 10.67 -12.37
C LYS A 3 2.19 9.53 -11.49
N LEU A 4 1.77 9.51 -10.22
CA LEU A 4 2.13 8.41 -9.32
C LEU A 4 1.53 7.10 -9.84
N PRO A 5 2.20 5.96 -9.61
CA PRO A 5 1.65 4.64 -9.93
C PRO A 5 0.34 4.42 -9.19
N LYS A 6 -0.57 3.62 -9.78
CA LYS A 6 -1.77 3.19 -9.06
C LYS A 6 -1.40 2.15 -8.00
N LEU A 7 -2.27 1.96 -7.01
CA LEU A 7 -2.06 0.95 -5.98
C LEU A 7 -2.92 -0.27 -6.30
N LYS A 8 -2.29 -1.44 -6.27
CA LYS A 8 -2.97 -2.72 -6.38
C LYS A 8 -2.99 -3.36 -4.99
N VAL A 9 -4.10 -3.16 -4.29
CA VAL A 9 -4.27 -3.56 -2.89
C VAL A 9 -4.79 -4.99 -2.83
N LYS A 10 -4.05 -5.86 -2.17
CA LYS A 10 -4.39 -7.25 -1.88
C LYS A 10 -4.57 -7.39 -0.37
N ARG A 11 -5.74 -7.86 0.05
CA ARG A 11 -6.06 -8.05 1.46
C ARG A 11 -5.80 -9.51 1.83
N TYR A 12 -5.01 -9.74 2.88
CA TYR A 12 -4.76 -11.10 3.36
C TYR A 12 -6.04 -11.76 3.92
N TYR A 13 -6.90 -10.95 4.55
CA TYR A 13 -8.26 -11.31 4.95
C TYR A 13 -9.21 -10.17 4.57
N GLY A 14 -10.28 -10.46 3.82
CA GLY A 14 -11.31 -9.48 3.45
C GLY A 14 -11.90 -9.70 2.05
N ASP A 15 -13.05 -9.08 1.79
CA ASP A 15 -13.70 -9.01 0.48
C ASP A 15 -13.84 -7.53 0.06
N PRO A 16 -13.44 -7.14 -1.18
CA PRO A 16 -12.82 -7.99 -2.19
C PRO A 16 -11.34 -8.34 -1.85
N PRO A 17 -10.83 -9.48 -2.33
CA PRO A 17 -9.46 -9.92 -2.06
C PRO A 17 -8.40 -9.05 -2.77
N GLU A 18 -8.78 -8.38 -3.85
CA GLU A 18 -7.92 -7.52 -4.65
C GLU A 18 -8.71 -6.32 -5.18
N GLU A 19 -8.14 -5.12 -5.07
CA GLU A 19 -8.70 -3.89 -5.64
C GLU A 19 -7.60 -2.96 -6.17
N THR A 20 -7.89 -2.28 -7.28
CA THR A 20 -7.01 -1.23 -7.81
C THR A 20 -7.54 0.14 -7.40
N ARG A 21 -6.66 1.00 -6.91
CA ARG A 21 -6.99 2.32 -6.36
C ARG A 21 -6.01 3.38 -6.84
N ASP A 22 -6.48 4.62 -6.85
CA ASP A 22 -5.62 5.79 -7.06
C ASP A 22 -4.90 6.14 -5.76
N PHE A 23 -3.71 6.73 -5.90
CA PHE A 23 -2.80 7.01 -4.80
C PHE A 23 -3.42 7.91 -3.72
N GLU A 24 -4.21 8.90 -4.12
CA GLU A 24 -4.85 9.86 -3.21
C GLU A 24 -5.91 9.22 -2.30
N GLN A 25 -6.49 8.09 -2.72
CA GLN A 25 -7.48 7.37 -1.90
C GLN A 25 -6.83 6.51 -0.81
N ALA A 26 -5.52 6.27 -0.90
CA ALA A 26 -4.79 5.33 -0.05
C ALA A 26 -4.63 5.82 1.39
N GLN A 27 -4.52 7.14 1.58
CA GLN A 27 -4.27 7.77 2.89
C GLN A 27 -5.30 7.37 3.94
N TYR A 28 -6.56 7.23 3.56
CA TYR A 28 -7.66 6.97 4.49
C TYR A 28 -7.93 5.50 4.76
N MET A 29 -7.29 4.60 4.01
CA MET A 29 -7.63 3.16 4.03
C MET A 29 -6.47 2.27 4.45
N LEU A 30 -5.24 2.58 4.03
CA LEU A 30 -4.11 1.67 4.27
C LEU A 30 -3.58 1.77 5.71
N PHE A 31 -3.59 2.96 6.28
CA PHE A 31 -2.91 3.25 7.55
C PHE A 31 -3.90 3.32 8.72
N ASP A 32 -4.60 2.20 8.97
CA ASP A 32 -5.34 2.02 10.22
C ASP A 32 -4.47 1.36 11.31
N ASP A 33 -4.82 1.54 12.59
CA ASP A 33 -4.06 1.01 13.74
C ASP A 33 -4.05 -0.53 13.81
N GLN A 34 -4.77 -1.22 12.93
CA GLN A 34 -4.98 -2.68 12.98
C GLN A 34 -4.35 -3.40 11.78
N SER A 35 -3.69 -2.69 10.88
CA SER A 35 -3.15 -3.23 9.64
C SER A 35 -1.67 -2.92 9.46
N VAL A 36 -0.91 -3.94 9.07
CA VAL A 36 0.45 -3.81 8.54
C VAL A 36 0.35 -3.69 7.03
N VAL A 37 0.88 -2.58 6.50
CA VAL A 37 0.94 -2.31 5.06
C VAL A 37 2.31 -2.69 4.54
N LEU A 38 2.35 -3.58 3.55
CA LEU A 38 3.53 -3.88 2.76
C LEU A 38 3.36 -3.36 1.34
N VAL A 39 4.29 -2.56 0.87
CA VAL A 39 4.32 -2.02 -0.50
C VAL A 39 5.54 -2.56 -1.18
N GLU A 40 5.39 -3.34 -2.26
CA GLU A 40 6.52 -3.94 -2.98
C GLU A 40 7.49 -4.67 -2.02
N ASP A 41 6.92 -5.49 -1.11
CA ASP A 41 7.64 -6.25 -0.07
C ASP A 41 8.33 -5.41 1.03
N GLN A 42 8.05 -4.11 1.11
CA GLN A 42 8.58 -3.21 2.14
C GLN A 42 7.47 -2.74 3.08
N ILE A 43 7.69 -2.87 4.40
CA ILE A 43 6.77 -2.33 5.39
C ILE A 43 6.72 -0.82 5.24
N THR A 44 5.52 -0.29 5.08
CA THR A 44 5.24 1.14 4.95
C THR A 44 4.31 1.55 6.09
N ARG A 45 4.70 2.55 6.87
CA ARG A 45 4.00 2.93 8.11
C ARG A 45 3.20 4.22 8.01
N SER A 46 3.44 5.01 6.97
CA SER A 46 2.73 6.25 6.74
C SER A 46 2.47 6.50 5.25
N TYR A 47 1.52 7.39 4.98
CA TYR A 47 1.27 7.86 3.63
C TYR A 47 2.48 8.59 3.03
N GLU A 48 3.26 9.29 3.85
CA GLU A 48 4.48 9.97 3.42
C GLU A 48 5.54 8.96 2.95
N GLU A 49 5.78 7.88 3.70
CA GLU A 49 6.68 6.79 3.29
C GLU A 49 6.21 6.13 1.98
N LEU A 50 4.90 5.97 1.80
CA LEU A 50 4.32 5.46 0.56
C LEU A 50 4.62 6.39 -0.62
N VAL A 51 4.41 7.71 -0.47
CA VAL A 51 4.73 8.72 -1.49
C VAL A 51 6.23 8.70 -1.82
N GLU A 52 7.09 8.69 -0.80
CA GLU A 52 8.53 8.61 -0.99
C GLU A 52 8.92 7.35 -1.76
N LEU A 53 8.35 6.20 -1.42
CA LEU A 53 8.58 4.95 -2.14
C LEU A 53 8.12 5.06 -3.60
N ALA A 54 6.91 5.57 -3.85
CA ALA A 54 6.36 5.70 -5.20
C ALA A 54 7.10 6.70 -6.09
N THR A 55 7.85 7.64 -5.51
CA THR A 55 8.67 8.62 -6.24
C THR A 55 10.09 8.14 -6.53
N GLN A 56 10.52 7.00 -5.96
CA GLN A 56 11.82 6.41 -6.27
C GLN A 56 11.92 6.01 -7.74
N ASP A 57 13.11 6.15 -8.34
CA ASP A 57 13.37 5.80 -9.74
C ASP A 57 12.93 4.38 -10.12
N ARG A 58 13.01 3.42 -9.19
CA ARG A 58 12.59 2.03 -9.42
C ARG A 58 11.07 1.82 -9.50
N TYR A 59 10.27 2.78 -9.05
CA TYR A 59 8.82 2.66 -8.86
C TYR A 59 8.00 3.72 -9.59
N LYS A 60 8.59 4.90 -9.86
CA LYS A 60 7.90 6.04 -10.47
C LYS A 60 7.29 5.76 -11.85
N ASP A 61 7.87 4.83 -12.60
CA ASP A 61 7.43 4.47 -13.97
C ASP A 61 6.56 3.20 -14.00
N LYS A 62 6.25 2.60 -12.85
CA LYS A 62 5.35 1.45 -12.79
C LYS A 62 3.91 1.87 -13.04
N GLU A 63 3.13 0.98 -13.67
CA GLU A 63 1.68 1.19 -13.78
C GLU A 63 0.99 0.99 -12.42
N PHE A 64 1.47 0.01 -11.65
CA PHE A 64 0.95 -0.33 -10.32
C PHE A 64 2.08 -0.59 -9.31
N LEU A 65 1.83 -0.24 -8.05
CA LEU A 65 2.54 -0.77 -6.90
C LEU A 65 1.69 -1.83 -6.22
N GLU A 66 2.29 -2.98 -5.94
CA GLU A 66 1.63 -4.01 -5.16
C GLU A 66 1.59 -3.62 -3.68
N VAL A 67 0.39 -3.64 -3.10
CA VAL A 67 0.15 -3.36 -1.68
C VAL A 67 -0.47 -4.58 -1.05
N LEU A 68 0.11 -5.09 0.02
CA LEU A 68 -0.41 -6.19 0.82
C LEU A 68 -0.82 -5.67 2.19
N LEU A 69 -2.07 -5.93 2.57
CA LEU A 69 -2.60 -5.59 3.89
C LEU A 69 -2.70 -6.85 4.75
N PHE A 70 -1.99 -6.85 5.86
CA PHE A 70 -2.04 -7.91 6.87
C PHE A 70 -2.60 -7.35 8.18
N PRO A 71 -3.48 -8.07 8.89
CA PRO A 71 -3.84 -7.65 10.23
C PRO A 71 -2.64 -7.68 11.17
N SER A 72 -2.48 -6.62 11.97
CA SER A 72 -1.43 -6.45 12.97
C SER A 72 -1.49 -7.54 14.07
N PHE A 73 -2.68 -8.10 14.34
CA PHE A 73 -2.88 -9.17 15.31
C PHE A 73 -2.31 -10.55 14.90
N ILE A 74 -1.78 -10.70 13.67
CA ILE A 74 -1.09 -11.95 13.27
C ILE A 74 0.28 -12.08 13.98
N GLY A 75 0.78 -11.02 14.63
CA GLY A 75 1.86 -11.10 15.61
C GLY A 75 1.36 -11.64 16.96
N GLY A 76 1.04 -12.93 17.04
CA GLY A 76 0.61 -13.56 18.28
C GLY A 76 1.74 -13.65 19.32
N GLY A 77 1.48 -13.18 20.53
CA GLY A 77 2.33 -13.37 21.73
C GLY A 77 2.27 -12.22 22.71
#